data_AF-A0A3D4V5X7-F1
#
_entry.id   AF-A0A3D4V5X7-F1
#
_cell.length_a   1.000
_cell.length_b   1.000
_cell.length_c   1.000
_cell.angle_alpha   90.00
_cell.angle_beta   90.00
_cell.angle_gamma   90.00
#
_symmetry.space_group_name_H-M   'P 1'
#
loop_
_entity.id
_entity.type
_entity.pdbx_description
1 polymer ?
#
loop_
_entity_poly.entity_id
_entity_poly.type
_entity_poly.pdbx_seq_one_letter_code
_entity_poly.pdbx_strand_id
1 'polypeptide(L)' 'MKHLDPAHMRTGLRVHAIAFVVGIAAMLIINVLTGAPYWVAWVVPGWAIGLLSHWLSVRRPLARYDQQERAR' A
#
# COMPACT_ATOMS: atom_id res chain seq x y z
N MET A 1 23.80 -5.68 -2.06
CA MET A 1 22.46 -5.16 -1.74
C MET A 1 22.52 -3.65 -1.86
N LYS A 2 21.79 -3.03 -2.81
CA LYS A 2 21.71 -1.57 -2.92
C LYS A 2 21.23 -1.01 -1.58
N HIS A 3 21.90 0.02 -1.06
CA HIS A 3 21.45 0.72 0.15
C HIS A 3 20.02 1.19 -0.10
N LEU A 4 19.04 0.67 0.65
CA LEU A 4 17.64 1.07 0.51
C LEU A 4 17.51 2.45 1.15
N ASP A 5 17.55 3.46 0.31
CA ASP A 5 17.30 4.85 0.71
C ASP A 5 15.86 4.96 1.27
N PRO A 6 15.67 5.48 2.50
CA PRO A 6 14.36 5.67 3.12
C PRO A 6 13.35 6.41 2.22
N ALA A 7 13.80 7.36 1.40
CA ALA A 7 12.93 8.08 0.49
C ALA A 7 12.35 7.16 -0.60
N HIS A 8 13.14 6.22 -1.12
CA HIS A 8 12.67 5.21 -2.07
C HIS A 8 11.64 4.28 -1.43
N MET A 9 11.85 3.88 -0.16
CA MET A 9 10.91 3.02 0.56
C MET A 9 9.55 3.71 0.79
N ARG A 10 9.57 4.98 1.19
CA ARG A 10 8.36 5.80 1.38
C ARG A 10 7.63 6.02 0.05
N THR A 11 8.37 6.27 -1.03
CA THR A 11 7.81 6.42 -2.38
C THR A 11 7.12 5.15 -2.84
N GLY A 12 7.77 3.99 -2.68
CA GLY A 12 7.19 2.69 -3.04
C GLY A 12 5.87 2.44 -2.31
N LEU A 13 5.82 2.66 -0.99
CA LEU A 13 4.57 2.54 -0.22
C LEU A 13 3.50 3.54 -0.68
N ARG A 14 3.88 4.79 -0.98
CA ARG A 14 2.94 5.83 -1.44
C ARG A 14 2.29 5.46 -2.76
N VAL A 15 3.05 4.94 -3.71
CA VAL A 15 2.53 4.48 -5.01
C VAL A 15 1.50 3.36 -4.82
N HIS A 16 1.81 2.36 -3.98
CA HIS A 16 0.86 1.27 -3.71
C HIS A 16 -0.40 1.77 -2.99
N ALA A 17 -0.27 2.71 -2.06
CA ALA A 17 -1.43 3.31 -1.39
C ALA A 17 -2.33 4.08 -2.35
N ILE A 18 -1.75 4.89 -3.26
CA ILE A 18 -2.51 5.61 -4.28
C ILE A 18 -3.19 4.64 -5.24
N ALA A 19 -2.45 3.63 -5.73
CA ALA A 19 -3.00 2.61 -6.62
C ALA A 19 -4.15 1.84 -5.97
N PHE A 20 -4.05 1.53 -4.67
CA PHE A 20 -5.13 0.91 -3.90
C PHE A 20 -6.39 1.79 -3.89
N VAL A 21 -6.26 3.06 -3.50
CA VAL A 21 -7.42 3.97 -3.40
C VAL A 21 -8.08 4.18 -4.76
N VAL A 22 -7.29 4.49 -5.79
CA VAL A 22 -7.81 4.73 -7.16
C VAL A 22 -8.42 3.45 -7.73
N GLY A 23 -7.76 2.30 -7.58
CA GLY A 23 -8.24 1.02 -8.08
C GLY A 23 -9.54 0.57 -7.41
N ILE A 24 -9.63 0.66 -6.08
CA ILE A 24 -10.85 0.32 -5.35
C ILE A 24 -12.00 1.27 -5.70
N ALA A 25 -11.75 2.59 -5.83
CA ALA A 25 -12.77 3.54 -6.24
C ALA A 25 -13.32 3.23 -7.64
N ALA A 26 -12.44 2.94 -8.61
CA ALA A 26 -12.84 2.55 -9.96
C ALA A 26 -13.66 1.25 -9.96
N MET A 27 -13.20 0.23 -9.23
CA MET A 27 -13.93 -1.05 -9.13
C MET A 27 -15.28 -0.91 -8.43
N LEU A 28 -15.38 -0.05 -7.41
CA LEU A 28 -16.65 0.25 -6.75
C LEU A 28 -17.63 0.89 -7.72
N ILE A 29 -17.19 1.89 -8.51
CA ILE A 29 -18.02 2.52 -9.54
C ILE A 29 -18.50 1.46 -10.54
N ILE A 30 -17.59 0.64 -11.08
CA ILE A 30 -17.93 -0.42 -12.04
C ILE A 30 -18.97 -1.36 -11.43
N ASN A 31 -18.77 -1.81 -10.19
CA ASN A 31 -19.64 -2.79 -9.57
C ASN A 31 -21.04 -2.24 -9.30
N VAL A 32 -21.16 -0.97 -8.90
CA VAL A 32 -22.46 -0.30 -8.76
C VAL A 32 -23.16 -0.18 -10.13
N LEU A 33 -22.43 0.20 -11.18
CA LEU A 33 -22.98 0.34 -12.52
C LEU A 33 -23.38 -1.01 -13.16
N THR A 34 -22.70 -2.10 -12.83
CA THR A 34 -23.05 -3.45 -13.32
C THR A 34 -24.18 -4.10 -12.52
N GLY A 35 -24.45 -3.64 -11.30
CA GLY A 35 -25.48 -4.22 -10.44
C GLY A 35 -25.04 -5.54 -9.79
N ALA A 36 -26.00 -6.27 -9.23
CA ALA A 36 -25.72 -7.49 -8.48
C ALA A 36 -25.13 -8.60 -9.38
N PRO A 37 -24.19 -9.42 -8.88
CA PRO A 37 -23.67 -9.45 -7.51
C PRO A 37 -22.54 -8.43 -7.22
N TYR A 38 -22.46 -7.96 -5.98
CA TYR A 38 -21.44 -7.00 -5.54
C TYR A 38 -20.08 -7.65 -5.22
N TRP A 39 -19.35 -8.05 -6.27
CA TRP A 39 -18.04 -8.70 -6.18
C TRP A 39 -16.93 -7.85 -5.55
N VAL A 40 -17.09 -6.51 -5.54
CA VAL A 40 -16.10 -5.59 -4.94
C VAL A 40 -15.88 -5.87 -3.45
N ALA A 41 -16.87 -6.45 -2.76
CA ALA A 41 -16.79 -6.84 -1.36
C ALA A 41 -15.64 -7.82 -1.07
N TRP A 42 -15.28 -8.67 -2.04
CA TRP A 42 -14.15 -9.61 -1.91
C TRP A 42 -12.82 -8.99 -2.36
N VAL A 43 -12.88 -8.01 -3.25
CA VAL A 43 -11.69 -7.35 -3.81
C VAL A 43 -11.06 -6.40 -2.80
N VAL A 44 -11.87 -5.60 -2.09
CA VAL A 44 -11.37 -4.66 -1.07
C VAL A 44 -10.47 -5.35 -0.03
N PRO A 45 -10.90 -6.41 0.68
CA PRO A 45 -10.07 -7.04 1.70
C PRO A 45 -8.84 -7.73 1.09
N GLY A 46 -8.95 -8.37 -0.08
CA GLY A 46 -7.81 -9.01 -0.75
C GLY A 46 -6.70 -8.01 -1.09
N TRP A 47 -7.07 -6.86 -1.65
CA TRP A 47 -6.12 -5.78 -1.96
C TRP A 47 -5.59 -5.10 -0.70
N ALA A 48 -6.40 -4.95 0.35
CA ALA A 48 -5.98 -4.34 1.61
C ALA A 48 -4.87 -5.15 2.30
N ILE A 49 -4.92 -6.49 2.20
CA ILE A 49 -3.85 -7.38 2.67
C ILE A 49 -2.55 -7.11 1.90
N GLY A 50 -2.61 -6.88 0.59
CA GLY A 50 -1.46 -6.50 -0.22
C GLY A 50 -0.83 -5.19 0.26
N LEU A 51 -1.64 -4.14 0.44
CA LEU A 51 -1.17 -2.85 0.95
C LEU A 51 -0.56 -2.96 2.35
N LEU A 52 -1.18 -3.74 3.24
CA LEU A 52 -0.65 -4.02 4.58
C LEU A 52 0.71 -4.72 4.51
N SER A 53 0.86 -5.68 3.59
CA SER A 53 2.11 -6.40 3.37
C SER A 53 3.23 -5.46 2.92
N HIS A 54 2.94 -4.50 2.04
CA HIS A 54 3.90 -3.47 1.65
C HIS A 54 4.29 -2.57 2.82
N TRP A 55 3.33 -2.16 3.64
CA TRP A 55 3.62 -1.36 4.84
C TRP A 55 4.52 -2.12 5.82
N LEU A 56 4.23 -3.39 6.09
CA LEU A 56 5.02 -4.24 6.97
C LEU A 56 6.46 -4.43 6.46
N SER A 57 6.64 -4.53 5.13
CA SER A 57 7.96 -4.63 4.50
C SER A 57 8.83 -3.40 4.76
N VAL A 58 8.24 -2.20 4.74
CA VAL A 58 9.01 -0.95 4.92
C VAL A 58 9.11 -0.47 6.37
N ARG A 59 8.25 -0.95 7.27
CA ARG A 59 8.19 -0.49 8.68
C ARG A 59 9.50 -0.71 9.44
N ARG A 60 10.07 -1.93 9.39
CA ARG A 60 11.30 -2.24 10.15
C ARG A 60 12.54 -1.50 9.65
N PRO A 61 12.80 -1.42 8.32
CA PRO A 61 13.96 -0.67 7.84
C PRO A 61 13.86 0.83 8.11
N LEU A 62 12.67 1.44 7.98
CA LEU A 62 12.47 2.86 8.32
C LEU A 62 12.74 3.13 9.80
N ALA A 63 12.21 2.30 10.70
CA ALA A 63 12.46 2.46 12.14
C ALA A 63 13.95 2.36 12.50
N ARG A 64 14.70 1.47 11.82
CA ARG A 64 16.16 1.36 12.00
C ARG A 64 16.91 2.60 11.48
N TYR A 65 16.49 3.14 10.35
CA TYR A 65 17.08 4.38 9.80
C TYR A 65 16.88 5.55 10.77
N ASP A 66 15.65 5.77 11.24
CA ASP A 66 15.34 6.86 12.18
C ASP A 66 16.14 6.75 13.49
N GLN A 67 16.39 5.53 13.98
CA GLN A 67 17.26 5.31 15.14
C GLN A 67 18.74 5.66 14.88
N GLN A 68 19.27 5.29 13.71
CA GLN A 68 20.64 5.59 13.33
C GLN A 68 20.86 7.09 13.13
N GLU A 69 19.90 7.79 12.55
CA GLU A 69 19.95 9.24 12.34
C GLU A 69 19.97 10.00 13.69
N ARG A 70 19.16 9.56 14.66
CA ARG A 70 19.13 10.17 16.02
C ARG A 70 20.40 9.94 16.83
N ALA A 71 21.20 8.92 16.49
CA ALA A 71 22.42 8.58 17.20
C ALA A 71 23.67 9.29 16.62
N ARG A 72 23.50 10.06 15.53
CA ARG A 72 24.53 10.89 14.90
C ARG A 72 24.42 12.33 15.36
#